data_AF-A0A6N3X4Z5-F1
#
_entry.id   AF-A0A6N3X4Z5-F1
#
_cell.length_a   1.000
_cell.length_b   1.000
_cell.length_c   1.000
_cell.angle_alpha   90.00
_cell.angle_beta   90.00
_cell.angle_gamma   90.00
#
_symmetry.space_group_name_H-M   'P 1'
#
loop_
_entity.id
_entity.type
_entity.pdbx_description
1 polymer ?
#
loop_
_entity_poly.entity_id
_entity_poly.type
_entity_poly.pdbx_seq_one_letter_code
_entity_poly.pdbx_strand_id
1 'polypeptide(L)'
;MGDLLLAEPALVGEPPAPVFGTDGIRGRVGVELTPILALRLGYSCGHVLQQGRPVLLGQDSRKSSPMLMAALQAGLLAAGREVWDLGLCPTPAVAWLTRHQH
;
A
#
# COMPACT_ATOMS: atom_id res chain seq x y z
N MET A 1 -20.07 -14.94 35.92
CA MET A 1 -19.77 -13.58 35.42
C MET A 1 -18.84 -13.77 34.24
N GLY A 2 -19.43 -13.83 33.04
CA GLY A 2 -18.78 -14.35 31.85
C GLY A 2 -17.54 -13.54 31.50
N ASP A 3 -16.41 -14.24 31.42
CA ASP A 3 -15.24 -13.73 30.72
C ASP A 3 -15.60 -13.78 29.23
N LEU A 4 -16.14 -12.66 28.76
CA LEU A 4 -16.33 -12.40 27.34
C LEU A 4 -14.91 -12.31 26.79
N LEU A 5 -14.41 -13.45 26.32
CA LEU A 5 -13.15 -13.55 25.60
C LEU A 5 -13.07 -12.35 24.63
N LEU A 6 -12.16 -11.44 24.94
CA LEU A 6 -11.45 -10.69 23.93
C LEU A 6 -10.78 -11.77 23.07
N ALA A 7 -11.48 -12.25 22.04
CA ALA A 7 -10.79 -12.75 20.88
C ALA A 7 -9.96 -11.56 20.41
N GLU A 8 -8.68 -11.54 20.78
CA GLU A 8 -7.68 -10.64 20.22
C GLU A 8 -7.97 -10.62 18.71
N PRO A 9 -8.39 -9.48 18.13
CA PRO A 9 -8.51 -9.41 16.69
C PRO A 9 -7.14 -9.85 16.17
N ALA A 10 -7.10 -10.82 15.26
CA ALA A 10 -5.87 -11.29 14.65
C ALA A 10 -5.23 -10.15 13.86
N LEU A 11 -4.65 -9.18 14.56
CA LEU A 11 -4.04 -7.97 14.02
C LEU A 11 -2.59 -8.24 13.61
N VAL A 12 -2.06 -9.43 13.92
CA VAL A 12 -0.71 -9.86 13.58
C VAL A 12 -0.70 -11.34 13.15
N GLY A 13 -1.56 -11.69 12.19
CA GLY A 13 -1.29 -12.87 11.35
C GLY A 13 -0.22 -12.52 10.32
N GLU A 14 0.66 -13.46 9.98
CA GLU A 14 1.47 -13.33 8.77
C GLU A 14 0.50 -13.16 7.58
N PRO A 15 0.61 -12.10 6.77
CA PRO A 15 -0.30 -11.92 5.65
C PRO A 15 -0.20 -13.17 4.77
N PRO A 16 -1.34 -13.76 4.32
CA PRO A 16 -1.29 -14.86 3.35
C PRO A 16 -0.40 -14.39 2.21
N ALA A 17 0.65 -15.16 1.88
CA ALA A 17 1.75 -14.70 1.06
C ALA A 17 1.23 -14.01 -0.22
N PRO A 18 1.35 -12.68 -0.35
CA PRO A 18 1.08 -12.02 -1.61
C PRO A 18 2.30 -12.32 -2.48
N VAL A 19 2.16 -13.31 -3.35
CA VAL A 19 3.16 -13.56 -4.38
C VAL A 19 3.01 -12.45 -5.40
N PHE A 20 4.10 -11.75 -5.72
CA PHE A 20 4.15 -10.84 -6.86
C PHE A 20 3.70 -11.61 -8.11
N GLY A 21 2.57 -11.19 -8.69
CA GLY A 21 2.10 -11.69 -9.97
C GLY A 21 2.71 -10.90 -11.14
N THR A 22 2.19 -11.13 -12.34
CA THR A 22 2.68 -10.49 -13.58
C THR A 22 2.70 -8.96 -13.50
N ASP A 23 1.66 -8.37 -12.92
CA ASP A 23 1.48 -6.90 -12.83
C ASP A 23 1.42 -6.41 -11.37
N GLY A 24 2.15 -7.07 -10.48
CA GLY A 24 2.19 -6.72 -9.05
C GLY A 24 1.30 -7.60 -8.17
N ILE A 25 0.90 -7.05 -7.02
CA ILE A 25 0.16 -7.80 -5.99
C ILE A 25 -1.35 -7.62 -6.20
N ARG A 26 -2.08 -8.73 -6.25
CA ARG A 26 -3.53 -8.77 -6.48
C ARG A 26 -4.22 -9.68 -5.47
N GLY A 27 -5.48 -9.40 -5.17
CA GLY A 27 -6.27 -10.20 -4.24
C GLY A 27 -7.61 -9.54 -3.88
N ARG A 28 -8.41 -10.21 -3.06
CA ARG A 28 -9.65 -9.66 -2.51
C ARG A 28 -9.31 -8.76 -1.33
N VAL A 29 -9.91 -7.57 -1.32
CA VAL A 29 -9.73 -6.61 -0.22
C VAL A 29 -10.35 -7.16 1.06
N GLY A 30 -9.60 -7.08 2.16
CA GLY A 30 -9.98 -7.62 3.47
C GLY A 30 -9.64 -9.09 3.68
N VAL A 31 -9.11 -9.79 2.66
CA VAL A 31 -8.62 -11.17 2.78
C VAL A 31 -7.14 -11.22 2.43
N GLU A 32 -6.79 -11.16 1.14
CA GLU A 32 -5.40 -11.15 0.70
C GLU A 32 -4.84 -9.72 0.63
N LEU A 33 -5.63 -8.75 0.17
CA LEU A 33 -5.26 -7.33 0.16
C LEU A 33 -5.78 -6.63 1.42
N THR A 34 -4.90 -6.46 2.40
CA THR A 34 -5.24 -5.80 3.66
C THR A 34 -4.49 -4.46 3.82
N PRO A 35 -5.02 -3.51 4.62
CA PRO A 35 -4.29 -2.29 4.96
C PRO A 35 -2.94 -2.58 5.63
N ILE A 36 -2.88 -3.60 6.49
CA ILE A 36 -1.62 -3.99 7.15
C ILE A 36 -0.58 -4.50 6.14
N LEU A 37 -1.01 -5.23 5.10
CA LEU A 37 -0.13 -5.61 4.00
C LEU A 37 0.35 -4.39 3.22
N ALA A 38 -0.56 -3.47 2.86
CA ALA A 38 -0.21 -2.26 2.11
C ALA A 38 0.80 -1.39 2.90
N LEU A 39 0.61 -1.25 4.21
CA LEU A 39 1.55 -0.56 5.10
C LEU A 39 2.94 -1.20 5.08
N ARG A 40 3.02 -2.52 5.30
CA ARG A 40 4.29 -3.26 5.31
C ARG A 40 4.98 -3.22 3.94
N LEU A 41 4.21 -3.32 2.86
CA LEU A 41 4.69 -3.17 1.50
C LEU A 41 5.28 -1.78 1.28
N GLY A 42 4.58 -0.72 1.68
CA GLY A 42 5.05 0.66 1.58
C GLY A 42 6.38 0.88 2.31
N TYR A 43 6.47 0.39 3.54
CA TYR A 43 7.69 0.46 4.34
C TYR A 43 8.86 -0.28 3.67
N SER A 44 8.60 -1.51 3.17
CA SER A 44 9.61 -2.32 2.49
C SER A 44 10.06 -1.67 1.17
N CYS A 45 9.11 -1.16 0.37
CA CYS A 45 9.39 -0.42 -0.86
C CYS A 45 10.27 0.81 -0.60
N GLY A 46 10.06 1.54 0.51
CA GLY A 46 10.87 2.69 0.85
C GLY A 46 12.37 2.39 1.02
N HIS A 47 12.72 1.16 1.37
CA HIS A 47 14.12 0.71 1.51
C HIS A 47 14.72 0.19 0.19
N VAL A 48 13.88 -0.26 -0.74
CA VAL A 48 14.32 -0.83 -2.03
C VAL A 48 14.38 0.23 -3.13
N LEU A 49 13.47 1.21 -3.12
CA LEU A 49 13.40 2.25 -4.14
C LEU A 49 14.57 3.24 -4.02
N GLN A 50 15.10 3.68 -5.18
CA GLN A 50 16.19 4.65 -5.25
C GLN A 50 15.84 5.95 -4.50
N GLN A 51 16.79 6.49 -3.75
CA GLN A 51 16.64 7.72 -2.99
C GLN A 51 16.78 8.97 -3.89
N GLY A 52 16.41 10.15 -3.36
CA GLY A 52 16.63 11.43 -4.03
C GLY A 52 15.50 11.90 -4.97
N ARG A 53 14.41 11.14 -5.08
CA ARG A 53 13.17 11.57 -5.76
C ARG A 53 11.92 11.15 -4.97
N PRO A 54 10.82 11.94 -5.05
CA PRO A 54 9.54 11.56 -4.47
C PRO A 54 8.99 10.26 -5.06
N VAL A 55 8.27 9.50 -4.25
CA VAL A 55 7.48 8.35 -4.70
C VAL A 55 6.09 8.84 -5.09
N LEU A 56 5.71 8.62 -6.35
CA LEU A 56 4.39 8.99 -6.85
C LEU A 56 3.42 7.85 -6.59
N LEU A 57 2.30 8.16 -5.94
CA LEU A 57 1.20 7.23 -5.74
C LEU A 57 -0.02 7.72 -6.51
N GLY A 58 -0.76 6.79 -7.12
CA GLY A 58 -2.04 7.06 -7.77
C GLY A 58 -3.00 5.89 -7.61
N GLN A 59 -4.29 6.17 -7.71
CA GLN A 59 -5.34 5.18 -7.50
C GLN A 59 -6.46 5.23 -8.55
N ASP A 60 -7.16 4.10 -8.72
CA ASP A 60 -8.39 4.03 -9.52
C ASP A 60 -9.64 4.32 -8.67
N SER A 61 -10.84 4.21 -9.27
CA SER A 61 -12.12 4.55 -8.63
C SER A 61 -12.69 3.45 -7.72
N ARG A 62 -11.92 2.41 -7.36
CA ARG A 62 -12.42 1.37 -6.45
C ARG A 62 -12.63 1.94 -5.05
N LYS A 63 -13.72 1.52 -4.42
CA LYS A 63 -14.09 1.92 -3.05
C LYS A 63 -12.99 1.62 -2.02
N SER A 64 -12.19 0.59 -2.25
CA SER A 64 -11.08 0.18 -1.40
C SER A 64 -9.82 1.04 -1.56
N SER A 65 -9.71 1.80 -2.65
CA SER A 65 -8.47 2.47 -3.01
C SER A 65 -8.03 3.49 -1.96
N PRO A 66 -8.88 4.38 -1.41
CA PRO A 66 -8.43 5.36 -0.41
C PRO A 66 -7.82 4.72 0.83
N MET A 67 -8.39 3.60 1.30
CA MET A 67 -7.89 2.87 2.46
C MET A 67 -6.50 2.25 2.19
N LEU A 68 -6.34 1.55 1.06
CA LEU A 68 -5.08 0.91 0.70
C LEU A 68 -4.00 1.94 0.38
N MET A 69 -4.38 3.04 -0.28
CA MET A 69 -3.52 4.17 -0.61
C MET A 69 -2.96 4.83 0.66
N ALA A 70 -3.82 5.16 1.62
CA ALA A 70 -3.41 5.75 2.89
C ALA A 70 -2.45 4.84 3.66
N ALA A 71 -2.71 3.53 3.69
CA ALA A 71 -1.84 2.57 4.35
C ALA A 71 -0.47 2.46 3.65
N LEU A 72 -0.45 2.35 2.31
CA LEU A 72 0.78 2.31 1.52
C LEU A 72 1.62 3.58 1.70
N GLN A 73 0.98 4.74 1.65
CA GLN A 73 1.61 6.05 1.90
C GLN A 73 2.21 6.13 3.30
N ALA A 74 1.47 5.71 4.33
CA ALA A 74 1.99 5.69 5.70
C ALA A 74 3.27 4.83 5.82
N GLY A 75 3.33 3.70 5.11
CA GLY A 75 4.52 2.84 5.10
C GLY A 75 5.71 3.52 4.46
N LEU A 76 5.51 4.17 3.30
CA LEU A 76 6.56 4.90 2.60
C LEU A 76 7.09 6.09 3.42
N LEU A 77 6.19 6.86 4.05
CA LEU A 77 6.55 7.96 4.94
C LEU A 77 7.34 7.46 6.16
N ALA A 78 6.94 6.33 6.76
CA ALA A 78 7.65 5.71 7.87
C ALA A 78 9.05 5.21 7.49
N ALA A 79 9.28 4.89 6.21
CA ALA A 79 10.60 4.57 5.67
C ALA A 79 11.41 5.82 5.27
N GLY A 80 10.95 7.03 5.62
CA GLY A 80 11.64 8.29 5.35
C GLY A 80 11.53 8.78 3.90
N ARG A 81 10.54 8.30 3.13
CA ARG A 81 10.33 8.73 1.74
C ARG A 81 9.42 9.94 1.66
N GLU A 82 9.76 10.87 0.77
CA GLU A 82 8.79 11.86 0.27
C GLU A 82 7.78 11.15 -0.66
N VAL A 83 6.49 11.47 -0.51
CA VAL A 83 5.41 10.87 -1.28
C VAL A 83 4.55 11.96 -1.90
N TRP A 84 4.30 11.86 -3.21
CA TRP A 84 3.37 12.72 -3.93
C TRP A 84 2.11 11.91 -4.28
N ASP A 85 0.98 12.31 -3.71
CA ASP A 85 -0.33 11.71 -3.98
C ASP A 85 -0.97 12.39 -5.20
N LEU A 86 -1.12 11.63 -6.29
CA LEU A 86 -1.76 12.06 -7.53
C LEU A 86 -3.29 11.94 -7.49
N GLY A 87 -3.83 11.30 -6.45
CA GLY A 87 -5.25 11.01 -6.30
C GLY A 87 -5.78 10.03 -7.35
N LEU A 88 -7.05 10.23 -7.72
CA LEU A 88 -7.73 9.43 -8.73
C LEU A 88 -7.15 9.71 -10.12
N CYS A 89 -6.44 8.73 -10.68
CA CYS A 89 -5.84 8.85 -12.01
C CYS A 89 -5.69 7.47 -12.68
N PRO A 90 -5.69 7.42 -14.03
CA PRO A 90 -5.47 6.16 -14.73
C PRO A 90 -4.02 5.70 -14.55
N THR A 91 -3.79 4.38 -14.48
CA THR A 91 -2.45 3.77 -14.41
C THR A 91 -1.43 4.35 -15.41
N PRO A 92 -1.75 4.61 -16.70
CA PRO A 92 -0.80 5.25 -17.62
C PRO A 92 -0.36 6.66 -17.20
N ALA A 93 -1.18 7.43 -16.46
CA ALA A 93 -0.79 8.75 -15.95
C ALA A 93 0.32 8.62 -14.91
N VAL A 94 0.18 7.68 -13.97
CA VAL A 94 1.23 7.36 -12.98
C VAL A 94 2.52 6.99 -13.70
N ALA A 95 2.44 6.05 -14.64
CA ALA A 95 3.62 5.59 -15.39
C ALA A 95 4.30 6.71 -16.17
N TRP A 96 3.53 7.63 -16.77
CA TRP A 96 4.08 8.77 -17.50
C TRP A 96 4.75 9.77 -16.55
N LEU A 97 4.08 10.15 -15.45
CA LEU A 97 4.59 11.12 -14.48
C LEU A 97 5.86 10.62 -13.78
N THR A 98 5.95 9.34 -13.42
CA THR A 98 7.17 8.77 -12.83
C THR A 98 8.41 8.93 -13.74
N ARG A 99 8.22 8.93 -15.07
CA ARG A 99 9.31 9.16 -16.04
C ARG A 99 9.64 10.64 -16.23
N HIS A 100 8.70 11.55 -15.98
CA HIS A 100 8.82 12.98 -16.29
C HIS A 100 8.80 13.88 -15.03
N GLN A 101 8.86 13.31 -13.82
CA GLN A 101 9.01 14.10 -12.60
C GLN A 101 10.37 14.81 -12.62
N HIS A 102 10.38 16.13 -12.44
CA HIS A 102 11.60 16.96 -12.34
C HIS A 102 11.95 17.21 -10.88
#